data_AF-A0A5N7WA78-F1
#
_entry.id   AF-A0A5N7WA78-F1
#
_cell.length_a   1.000
_cell.length_b   1.000
_cell.length_c   1.000
_cell.angle_alpha   90.00
_cell.angle_beta   90.00
_cell.angle_gamma   90.00
#
_symmetry.space_group_name_H-M   'P 1'
#
loop_
_entity.id
_entity.type
_entity.pdbx_description
1 polymer ?
#
loop_
_entity_poly.entity_id
_entity_poly.type
_entity_poly.pdbx_seq_one_letter_code
_entity_poly.pdbx_strand_id
1 'polypeptide(L)' 'MDAVFTPNLDKLRNIVQSFGANSFTATQVATEYEGSTASSEVTKTFEELLAHHATVLGIQSVPGHYLVWRAN' A
#
# COMPACT_ATOMS: atom_id res chain seq x y z
N MET A 1 -20.11 -3.43 15.14
CA MET A 1 -19.27 -4.54 14.69
C MET A 1 -18.19 -3.91 13.84
N ASP A 2 -17.12 -3.43 14.48
CA ASP A 2 -15.92 -2.98 13.79
C ASP A 2 -15.33 -4.19 13.10
N ALA A 3 -15.62 -4.34 11.81
CA ALA A 3 -14.80 -5.17 10.96
C ALA A 3 -13.43 -4.51 10.98
N VAL A 4 -12.57 -4.95 11.91
CA VAL A 4 -11.16 -4.63 11.90
C VAL A 4 -10.71 -5.10 10.53
N PHE A 5 -10.54 -4.16 9.61
CA PHE A 5 -9.89 -4.42 8.35
C PHE A 5 -8.48 -4.80 8.75
N THR A 6 -8.23 -6.10 8.91
CA THR A 6 -6.91 -6.67 9.08
C THR A 6 -6.44 -6.99 7.67
N PRO A 7 -5.80 -6.05 6.96
CA PRO A 7 -5.29 -6.33 5.65
C PRO A 7 -4.28 -7.47 5.77
N ASN A 8 -4.41 -8.43 4.87
CA ASN A 8 -3.50 -9.53 4.75
C ASN A 8 -2.15 -8.98 4.28
N LEU A 9 -1.22 -8.83 5.23
CA LEU A 9 0.11 -8.29 4.98
C LEU A 9 0.88 -9.12 3.96
N ASP A 10 0.67 -10.43 3.87
CA ASP A 10 1.29 -11.26 2.85
C ASP A 10 0.81 -10.92 1.44
N LYS A 11 -0.50 -10.64 1.28
CA LYS A 11 -1.07 -10.20 0.01
C LYS A 11 -0.58 -8.80 -0.34
N LEU A 12 -0.56 -7.88 0.63
CA LEU A 12 0.00 -6.54 0.48
C LEU A 12 1.46 -6.62 0.02
N ARG A 13 2.28 -7.44 0.70
CA ARG A 13 3.68 -7.66 0.33
C ARG A 13 3.79 -8.20 -1.08
N ASN A 14 2.97 -9.16 -1.49
CA ASN A 14 3.01 -9.70 -2.85
C ASN A 14 2.71 -8.62 -3.90
N ILE A 15 1.69 -7.79 -3.66
CA ILE A 15 1.33 -6.66 -4.54
C ILE A 15 2.47 -5.63 -4.61
N VAL A 16 2.98 -5.21 -3.46
CA VAL A 16 4.12 -4.28 -3.33
C VAL A 16 5.36 -4.80 -4.05
N GLN A 17 5.69 -6.08 -3.87
CA GLN A 17 6.80 -6.74 -4.54
C GLN A 17 6.55 -6.89 -6.04
N SER A 18 5.29 -7.07 -6.46
CA SER A 18 4.91 -7.12 -7.88
C SER A 18 5.14 -5.78 -8.59
N PHE A 19 5.04 -4.64 -7.89
CA PHE A 19 5.43 -3.35 -8.46
C PHE A 19 6.94 -3.24 -8.67
N GLY A 20 7.74 -3.94 -7.84
CA GLY A 20 9.19 -4.01 -7.96
C GLY A 20 9.85 -2.63 -7.97
N ALA A 21 10.69 -2.37 -8.97
CA ALA A 21 11.40 -1.10 -9.09
C ALA A 21 10.53 0.11 -9.48
N ASN A 22 9.26 -0.12 -9.83
CA ASN A 22 8.33 0.94 -10.20
C ASN A 22 7.77 1.62 -8.95
N SER A 23 7.65 2.95 -9.02
CA SER A 23 6.95 3.71 -8.00
C SER A 23 5.45 3.45 -8.09
N PHE A 24 4.80 3.24 -6.95
CA PHE A 24 3.37 2.99 -6.85
C PHE A 24 2.73 3.87 -5.78
N THR A 25 1.41 4.02 -5.83
CA THR A 25 0.64 4.78 -4.83
C THR A 25 -0.17 3.85 -3.94
N ALA A 26 -0.54 4.31 -2.75
CA ALA A 26 -1.45 3.56 -1.89
C ALA A 26 -2.80 3.29 -2.57
N THR A 27 -3.28 4.20 -3.42
CA THR A 27 -4.50 3.98 -4.24
C THR A 27 -4.34 2.79 -5.19
N GLN A 28 -3.19 2.67 -5.85
CA GLN A 28 -2.91 1.51 -6.72
C GLN A 28 -2.82 0.22 -5.91
N VAL A 29 -2.09 0.23 -4.79
CA VAL A 29 -1.98 -0.94 -3.91
C VAL A 29 -3.35 -1.35 -3.38
N ALA A 30 -4.16 -0.40 -2.93
CA ALA A 30 -5.50 -0.65 -2.42
C ALA A 30 -6.44 -1.15 -3.52
N THR A 31 -6.36 -0.61 -4.73
CA THR A 31 -7.16 -1.06 -5.88
C THR A 31 -6.80 -2.48 -6.29
N GLU A 32 -5.50 -2.81 -6.36
CA GLU A 32 -5.02 -4.17 -6.63
C GLU A 32 -5.35 -5.14 -5.49
N TYR A 33 -5.35 -4.63 -4.25
CA TYR A 33 -5.68 -5.44 -3.08
C TYR A 33 -7.17 -5.80 -3.03
N GLU A 34 -8.05 -4.82 -3.27
CA GLU A 34 -9.51 -5.03 -3.31
C GLU A 34 -9.95 -5.71 -4.62
N GLY A 35 -9.17 -5.59 -5.70
CA GLY A 35 -9.57 -5.98 -7.05
C GLY A 35 -10.65 -5.07 -7.62
N SER A 36 -10.83 -3.88 -7.06
CA SER A 36 -11.84 -2.88 -7.42
C SER A 36 -11.38 -1.49 -6.95
N THR A 37 -11.96 -0.42 -7.52
CA THR A 37 -11.58 0.96 -7.17
C THR A 37 -11.64 1.19 -5.67
N ALA A 38 -10.48 1.43 -5.05
CA ALA A 38 -10.40 1.69 -3.62
C ALA A 38 -11.08 3.02 -3.26
N SER A 39 -11.84 3.01 -2.18
CA SER A 39 -12.43 4.23 -1.62
C SER A 39 -11.37 5.04 -0.87
N SER A 40 -11.58 6.35 -0.73
CA SER A 40 -10.61 7.24 -0.09
C SER A 40 -10.27 6.85 1.36
N GLU A 41 -11.21 6.25 2.09
CA GLU A 41 -10.97 5.70 3.44
C GLU A 41 -10.00 4.51 3.43
N VAL A 42 -10.17 3.60 2.46
CA VAL A 42 -9.28 2.45 2.26
C VAL A 42 -7.90 2.95 1.85
N THR A 43 -7.81 3.88 0.91
CA THR A 43 -6.52 4.46 0.49
C THR A 43 -5.74 5.02 1.68
N LYS A 44 -6.38 5.81 2.56
CA LYS A 44 -5.72 6.36 3.76
C LYS A 44 -5.23 5.27 4.70
N THR A 45 -6.05 4.25 4.93
CA THR A 45 -5.68 3.10 5.77
C THR A 45 -4.44 2.40 5.20
N PHE A 46 -4.40 2.21 3.88
CA PHE A 46 -3.23 1.63 3.19
C PHE A 46 -2.01 2.55 3.23
N GLU A 47 -2.16 3.87 3.13
CA GLU A 47 -1.05 4.82 3.32
C GLU A 47 -0.42 4.66 4.70
N GLU A 48 -1.23 4.61 5.75
CA GLU A 48 -0.75 4.41 7.12
C GLU A 48 -0.08 3.05 7.30
N LEU A 49 -0.63 1.99 6.71
CA LEU A 49 -0.04 0.65 6.76
C LEU A 49 1.26 0.54 5.98
N LEU A 50 1.33 1.13 4.78
CA LEU A 50 2.56 1.17 3.98
C LEU A 50 3.64 1.95 4.74
N ALA A 51 3.29 3.06 5.40
CA ALA A 51 4.20 3.81 6.25
C ALA A 51 4.65 3.01 7.48
N HIS A 52 3.71 2.38 8.17
CA HIS A 52 3.97 1.62 9.39
C HIS A 52 4.82 0.37 9.11
N HIS A 53 4.55 -0.30 7.99
CA HIS A 53 5.24 -1.53 7.58
C HIS A 53 6.31 -1.27 6.51
N ALA A 54 6.72 -0.02 6.28
CA ALA A 54 7.67 0.33 5.22
C ALA A 54 8.97 -0.49 5.32
N THR A 55 9.50 -0.60 6.54
CA THR A 55 10.70 -1.40 6.86
C THR A 55 10.51 -2.89 6.63
N VAL A 56 9.33 -3.44 6.94
CA VAL A 56 9.03 -4.88 6.81
C VAL A 56 8.82 -5.26 5.34
N LEU A 57 8.20 -4.37 4.58
CA LEU A 57 7.94 -4.54 3.16
C LEU A 57 9.16 -4.21 2.29
N GLY A 58 10.21 -3.63 2.90
CA GLY A 58 11.39 -3.15 2.18
C GLY A 58 11.02 -2.03 1.21
N ILE A 59 10.11 -1.14 1.58
CA ILE A 59 9.69 -0.01 0.74
C ILE A 59 10.14 1.31 1.35
N GLN A 60 10.28 2.32 0.50
CA GLN A 60 10.52 3.69 0.91
C GLN A 60 9.47 4.61 0.29
N SER A 61 8.94 5.52 1.11
CA SER A 61 8.19 6.67 0.62
C SER A 61 9.16 7.60 -0.10
N VAL A 62 8.93 7.86 -1.38
CA VAL A 62 9.71 8.83 -2.14
C VAL A 62 9.08 10.20 -1.92
N PRO A 63 9.80 11.18 -1.37
CA PRO A 63 9.27 12.52 -1.20
C PRO A 63 9.03 13.16 -2.58
N GLY A 64 7.79 13.57 -2.82
CA GLY A 64 7.34 14.22 -4.06
C GLY A 64 6.00 14.93 -3.84
N HIS A 65 5.41 15.48 -4.91
CA HIS A 65 4.11 16.16 -4.86
C HIS A 65 2.94 15.21 -4.49
N TYR A 66 3.17 13.89 -4.60
CA TYR A 66 2.25 12.82 -4.21
C TYR A 66 3.00 11.78 -3.39
N LEU A 67 2.35 11.19 -2.38
CA LEU A 67 2.90 10.08 -1.58
C LEU A 67 3.02 8.83 -2.47
N VAL A 68 4.19 8.67 -3.07
CA VAL A 68 4.54 7.49 -3.86
C VAL A 68 5.52 6.63 -3.07
N TRP A 69 5.35 5.32 -3.19
CA TRP A 69 6.14 4.29 -2.54
C TRP A 69 6.97 3.56 -3.59
N ARG A 70 8.15 3.10 -3.19
CA ARG A 70 9.03 2.32 -4.06
C ARG A 70 9.57 1.13 -3.28
N ALA A 71 9.56 -0.06 -3.88
CA ALA A 71 10.28 -1.19 -3.30
C ALA A 71 11.79 -0.98 -3.45
N ASN A 72 12.50 -1.29 -2.38
CA ASN A 72 13.96 -1.18 -2.25
C ASN A 72 14.64 -2.46 -2.75
#